data_AF-A0A377DXC4-F1
#
_entry.id   AF-A0A377DXC4-F1
#
_cell.length_a   1.000
_cell.length_b   1.000
_cell.length_c   1.000
_cell.angle_alpha   90.00
_cell.angle_beta   90.00
_cell.angle_gamma   90.00
#
_symmetry.space_group_name_H-M   'P 1'
#
loop_
_entity.id
_entity.type
_entity.pdbx_description
1 polymer ?
#
loop_
_entity_poly.entity_id
_entity_poly.type
_entity_poly.pdbx_seq_one_letter_code
_entity_poly.pdbx_strand_id
1 'polypeptide(L)'
;MITGEGRIDSQTAGGKAPLGVASVAKQFNVPVIGIAGVLGDGVEVVHQYGIDAVFSILPRLAPLAEVLASGETNLFNSARNIACAIKIGQGIKN
;
A
#
# COMPACT_ATOMS: atom_id res chain seq x y z
N MET A 1 -5.74 -5.88 -7.08
CA MET A 1 -5.79 -6.37 -5.69
C MET A 1 -5.30 -5.26 -4.77
N ILE A 2 -6.00 -5.00 -3.66
CA ILE A 2 -5.52 -4.06 -2.63
C ILE A 2 -5.20 -4.88 -1.37
N THR A 3 -4.07 -4.62 -0.73
CA THR A 3 -3.67 -5.25 0.54
C THR A 3 -3.06 -4.22 1.47
N GLY A 4 -2.83 -4.56 2.74
CA GLY A 4 -2.27 -3.61 3.70
C GLY A 4 -1.96 -4.19 5.07
N GLU A 5 -1.19 -3.44 5.84
CA GLU A 5 -0.89 -3.70 7.26
C GLU A 5 -0.46 -2.39 7.97
N GLY A 6 -0.27 -2.42 9.29
CA GLY A 6 0.09 -1.21 10.04
C GLY A 6 1.44 -0.61 9.64
N ARG A 7 2.43 -1.45 9.32
CA ARG A 7 3.76 -1.04 8.87
C ARG A 7 4.26 -2.01 7.80
N ILE A 8 4.65 -1.49 6.65
CA ILE A 8 5.35 -2.25 5.61
C ILE A 8 6.81 -1.82 5.62
N ASP A 9 7.72 -2.78 5.77
CA ASP A 9 9.17 -2.58 5.76
C ASP A 9 9.90 -3.82 5.23
N SER A 10 11.23 -3.83 5.28
CA SER A 10 12.03 -4.99 4.87
C SER A 10 11.68 -6.29 5.59
N GLN A 11 11.07 -6.27 6.79
CA GLN A 11 10.63 -7.48 7.49
C GLN A 11 9.32 -8.04 6.93
N THR A 12 8.53 -7.23 6.23
CA THR A 12 7.34 -7.69 5.50
C THR A 12 7.72 -8.72 4.43
N ALA A 13 8.96 -8.64 3.89
CA ALA A 13 9.60 -9.65 3.03
C ALA A 13 9.58 -11.07 3.60
N GLY A 14 9.54 -11.20 4.93
CA GLY A 14 9.58 -12.48 5.64
C GLY A 14 8.28 -13.30 5.61
N GLY A 15 7.34 -13.00 4.71
CA GLY A 15 6.12 -13.80 4.52
C GLY A 15 4.90 -13.33 5.32
N LYS A 16 4.77 -12.02 5.57
CA LYS A 16 3.57 -11.45 6.22
C LYS A 16 2.35 -11.41 5.27
N ALA A 17 1.19 -11.07 5.85
CA ALA A 17 -0.10 -11.08 5.15
C ALA A 17 -0.11 -10.34 3.79
N PRO A 18 0.52 -9.15 3.62
CA PRO A 18 0.56 -8.48 2.33
C PRO A 18 1.23 -9.30 1.22
N LEU A 19 2.28 -10.05 1.54
CA LEU A 19 2.99 -10.87 0.57
C LEU A 19 2.25 -12.15 0.21
N GLY A 20 1.53 -12.75 1.17
CA GLY A 20 0.65 -13.88 0.88
C GLY A 20 -0.40 -13.49 -0.15
N VAL A 21 -1.05 -12.34 0.05
CA VAL A 21 -2.03 -11.79 -0.91
C VAL A 21 -1.38 -11.47 -2.26
N ALA A 22 -0.19 -10.85 -2.26
CA ALA A 22 0.51 -10.51 -3.50
C ALA A 22 0.93 -11.76 -4.30
N SER A 23 1.43 -12.79 -3.61
CA SER A 23 1.82 -14.07 -4.22
C SER A 23 0.64 -14.75 -4.91
N VAL A 24 -0.53 -14.77 -4.28
CA VAL A 24 -1.76 -15.30 -4.89
C VAL A 24 -2.19 -14.45 -6.08
N ALA A 25 -2.24 -13.12 -5.94
CA ALA A 25 -2.66 -12.23 -7.03
C ALA A 25 -1.77 -12.34 -8.28
N LYS A 26 -0.46 -12.51 -8.09
CA LYS A 26 0.51 -12.73 -9.18
C LYS A 26 0.20 -13.97 -10.01
N GLN A 27 -0.29 -15.05 -9.40
CA GLN A 27 -0.67 -16.27 -10.13
C GLN A 27 -1.79 -16.04 -11.15
N PHE A 28 -2.58 -14.96 -10.97
CA PHE A 28 -3.67 -14.56 -11.84
C PHE A 28 -3.35 -13.30 -12.67
N ASN A 29 -2.09 -12.83 -12.68
CA ASN A 29 -1.66 -11.60 -13.36
C ASN A 29 -2.46 -10.35 -12.91
N VAL A 30 -2.88 -10.31 -11.64
CA VAL A 30 -3.63 -9.18 -11.08
C VAL A 30 -2.64 -8.20 -10.43
N PRO A 31 -2.63 -6.90 -10.83
CA PRO A 31 -1.76 -5.92 -10.19
C PRO A 31 -2.15 -5.68 -8.72
N VAL A 32 -1.16 -5.42 -7.88
CA VAL A 32 -1.27 -5.35 -6.42
C VAL A 32 -0.80 -3.99 -5.92
N ILE A 33 -1.64 -3.33 -5.12
CA ILE A 33 -1.27 -2.11 -4.40
C ILE A 33 -1.32 -2.39 -2.90
N GLY A 34 -0.22 -2.08 -2.21
CA GLY A 34 -0.11 -2.10 -0.76
C GLY A 34 -0.44 -0.74 -0.16
N ILE A 35 -1.28 -0.71 0.88
CA ILE A 35 -1.56 0.50 1.66
C ILE A 35 -1.19 0.24 3.11
N ALA A 36 -0.29 1.04 3.67
CA ALA A 36 0.23 0.86 5.02
C ALA A 36 -0.06 2.06 5.92
N GLY A 37 -0.12 1.82 7.23
CA GLY A 37 -0.02 2.90 8.22
C GLY A 37 1.24 3.72 7.97
N VAL A 38 2.40 3.08 8.03
CA VAL A 38 3.71 3.70 7.76
C VAL A 38 4.57 2.80 6.87
N LEU A 39 5.45 3.41 6.06
CA LEU A 39 6.50 2.71 5.33
C LEU A 39 7.80 2.83 6.11
N GLY A 40 8.45 1.70 6.36
CA GLY A 40 9.75 1.65 7.04
C GLY A 40 10.89 1.38 6.07
N ASP A 41 12.08 1.20 6.65
CA ASP A 41 13.31 1.02 5.88
C ASP A 41 13.29 -0.23 5.01
N GLY A 42 13.74 -0.09 3.76
CA GLY A 42 13.83 -1.18 2.78
C GLY A 42 12.48 -1.67 2.28
N VAL A 43 11.43 -0.83 2.38
CA VAL A 43 10.08 -1.13 1.86
C VAL A 43 10.09 -1.53 0.38
N GLU A 44 11.05 -1.04 -0.40
CA GLU A 44 11.18 -1.29 -1.85
C GLU A 44 11.32 -2.78 -2.19
N VAL A 45 11.78 -3.59 -1.23
CA VAL A 45 11.92 -5.04 -1.41
C VAL A 45 10.59 -5.71 -1.77
N VAL A 46 9.45 -5.14 -1.35
CA VAL A 46 8.11 -5.68 -1.64
C VAL A 46 7.79 -5.80 -3.13
N HIS A 47 8.44 -4.98 -3.97
CA HIS A 47 8.28 -5.03 -5.41
C HIS A 47 8.77 -6.36 -6.00
N GLN A 48 9.84 -6.93 -5.43
CA GLN A 48 10.36 -8.24 -5.82
C GLN A 48 9.33 -9.35 -5.50
N TYR A 49 8.53 -9.14 -4.45
CA TYR A 49 7.50 -10.07 -3.99
C TYR A 49 6.10 -9.81 -4.59
N GLY A 50 5.97 -8.85 -5.50
CA GLY A 50 4.76 -8.67 -6.31
C GLY A 50 3.75 -7.66 -5.83
N ILE A 51 4.18 -6.74 -4.99
CA ILE A 51 3.45 -5.50 -4.76
C ILE A 51 3.92 -4.50 -5.81
N ASP A 52 3.06 -4.08 -6.74
CA ASP A 52 3.43 -3.18 -7.84
C ASP A 52 3.55 -1.71 -7.39
N ALA A 53 2.80 -1.32 -6.37
CA ALA A 53 2.89 0.01 -5.76
C ALA A 53 2.59 -0.06 -4.25
N VAL A 54 3.19 0.84 -3.48
CA VAL A 54 3.00 0.91 -2.02
C VAL A 54 2.83 2.36 -1.55
N PHE A 55 1.90 2.60 -0.63
CA PHE A 55 1.58 3.93 -0.12
C PHE A 55 1.42 3.93 1.40
N SER A 56 1.86 5.01 2.06
CA SER A 56 1.46 5.31 3.44
C SER A 56 0.12 6.05 3.46
N ILE A 57 -0.68 5.83 4.51
CA ILE A 57 -1.89 6.61 4.76
C ILE A 57 -1.61 7.97 5.42
N LEU A 58 -0.41 8.22 5.93
CA LEU A 58 -0.12 9.44 6.69
C LEU A 58 -0.08 10.66 5.78
N PRO A 59 -0.95 11.68 5.99
CA PRO A 59 -0.92 12.90 5.19
C PRO A 59 0.16 13.88 5.66
N ARG A 60 0.61 13.73 6.91
CA ARG A 60 1.62 14.57 7.56
C ARG A 60 2.18 13.87 8.79
N LEU A 61 3.27 14.42 9.33
CA LEU A 61 3.75 14.05 10.65
C LEU A 61 2.74 14.49 11.74
N ALA A 62 2.50 13.60 12.70
CA ALA A 62 1.61 13.83 13.83
C ALA A 62 1.97 12.88 14.99
N PRO A 63 1.60 13.20 16.24
CA PRO A 63 1.72 12.27 17.36
C PRO A 63 0.95 10.98 17.12
N LEU A 64 1.44 9.86 17.65
CA LEU A 64 0.87 8.53 17.42
C LEU A 64 -0.63 8.46 17.75
N ALA A 65 -1.07 9.08 18.86
CA ALA A 65 -2.47 9.09 19.25
C ALA A 65 -3.38 9.75 18.20
N GLU A 66 -2.91 10.84 17.57
CA GLU A 66 -3.64 11.54 16.52
C GLU A 66 -3.68 10.73 15.22
N VAL A 67 -2.55 10.09 14.87
CA VAL A 67 -2.44 9.19 13.72
C VAL A 67 -3.44 8.03 13.84
N LEU A 68 -3.48 7.38 15.00
CA LEU A 68 -4.38 6.25 15.25
C LEU A 68 -5.84 6.69 15.25
N ALA A 69 -6.17 7.83 15.88
CA ALA A 69 -7.52 8.38 15.89
C ALA A 69 -8.03 8.76 14.49
N SER A 70 -7.13 9.18 13.60
CA SER A 70 -7.47 9.58 12.21
C SER A 70 -7.28 8.44 11.20
N GLY A 71 -6.96 7.22 11.64
CA GLY A 71 -6.55 6.12 10.77
C GLY A 71 -7.56 5.78 9.67
N GLU A 72 -8.85 5.74 10.01
CA GLU A 72 -9.93 5.46 9.05
C GLU A 72 -10.04 6.53 7.98
N THR A 73 -10.09 7.81 8.38
CA THR A 73 -10.15 8.94 7.46
C THR A 73 -8.93 9.02 6.55
N ASN A 74 -7.74 8.79 7.12
CA ASN A 74 -6.49 8.76 6.37
C ASN A 74 -6.49 7.62 5.33
N LEU A 75 -6.90 6.41 5.73
CA LEU A 75 -7.01 5.26 4.84
C LEU A 75 -8.00 5.52 3.70
N PHE A 76 -9.19 6.06 4.00
CA PHE A 76 -10.19 6.39 3.00
C PHE A 76 -9.65 7.40 1.98
N ASN A 77 -9.03 8.49 2.46
CA ASN A 77 -8.48 9.53 1.60
C ASN A 77 -7.36 9.00 0.69
N SER A 78 -6.45 8.20 1.23
CA SER A 78 -5.39 7.57 0.44
C SER A 78 -5.95 6.60 -0.60
N ALA A 79 -6.89 5.73 -0.23
CA ALA A 79 -7.52 4.80 -1.16
C ALA A 79 -8.28 5.53 -2.28
N ARG A 80 -9.02 6.59 -1.94
CA ARG A 80 -9.70 7.46 -2.91
C ARG A 80 -8.71 8.10 -3.88
N ASN A 81 -7.60 8.64 -3.36
CA ASN A 81 -6.56 9.27 -4.19
C ASN A 81 -5.90 8.26 -5.14
N ILE A 82 -5.58 7.06 -4.65
CA ILE A 82 -5.05 5.96 -5.47
C ILE A 82 -6.04 5.59 -6.58
N ALA A 83 -7.33 5.43 -6.26
CA ALA A 83 -8.35 5.14 -7.27
C ALA A 83 -8.48 6.27 -8.31
N CYS A 84 -8.40 7.53 -7.89
CA CYS A 84 -8.37 8.67 -8.83
C CYS A 84 -7.14 8.62 -9.73
N ALA A 85 -5.95 8.33 -9.19
CA ALA A 85 -4.72 8.21 -9.98
C ALA A 85 -4.82 7.08 -11.02
N ILE A 86 -5.37 5.92 -10.65
CA ILE A 86 -5.64 4.82 -11.58
C ILE A 86 -6.58 5.28 -12.70
N LYS A 87 -7.67 5.96 -12.35
CA LYS A 87 -8.65 6.48 -13.32
C LYS A 87 -8.02 7.49 -14.28
N ILE A 88 -7.15 8.38 -13.79
CA ILE A 88 -6.40 9.32 -14.64
C ILE A 88 -5.47 8.53 -15.58
N GLY A 89 -4.74 7.55 -15.05
CA GLY A 89 -3.83 6.70 -15.83
C GLY A 89 -4.50 5.97 -16.99
N GLN A 90 -5.76 5.54 -16.82
CA GLN A 90 -6.56 4.93 -17.90
C GLN A 90 -6.84 5.88 -19.07
N GLY A 91 -6.77 7.20 -18.85
CA GLY A 91 -6.98 8.21 -19.87
C GLY A 91 -5.69 8.67 -20.57
N ILE A 92 -4.51 8.26 -20.09
CA ILE A 92 -3.23 8.60 -20.72
C ILE A 92 -3.10 7.74 -21.99
N LYS A 93 -3.16 8.39 -23.15
CA LYS A 93 -2.86 7.75 -24.44
C LYS A 93 -1.34 7.80 -24.67
N ASN A 94 -0.77 6.66 -25.04
CA ASN A 94 0.60 6.58 -25.56
C ASN A 94 0.73 7.34 -26.88
#